data_AF-A0A9N9N2Z5-F1
#
_entry.id   AF-A0A9N9N2Z5-F1
#
_cell.length_a   1.000
_cell.length_b   1.000
_cell.length_c   1.000
_cell.angle_alpha   90.00
_cell.angle_beta   90.00
_cell.angle_gamma   90.00
#
_symmetry.space_group_name_H-M   'P 1'
#
loop_
_entity.id
_entity.type
_entity.pdbx_description
1 polymer ?
#
loop_
_entity_poly.entity_id
_entity_poly.type
_entity_poly.pdbx_seq_one_letter_code
_entity_poly.pdbx_strand_id
1 'polypeptide(L)'
;MKRMFDDLKQPITFNGDMVEEMKGTMQALLDGNKMIKKEQAHLRLRIVELESEITRIESSTKDELSERSKNEKDSYGNEVSRLARPLPVEYLLVDVPASTPVTPTYSFNPDSTKQPFPDFNALANYLQQFSFDQSDEFYEAISDFHLLIYIATMDMLPMRDDLGPLLEALKNKDREAAVQWSRSEQWATLEQLIVASSPPTSRPGSVAGGTVGSSTTPRGGPIWTCSFCTFINDAEVQNCAMCNLPRART
;
A
#
# COMPACT_ATOMS: atom_id res chain seq x y z
N MET A 1 0.12 -21.54 -44.68
CA MET A 1 -0.47 -20.28 -44.13
C MET A 1 -1.83 -19.90 -44.71
N LYS A 2 -2.28 -20.42 -45.86
CA LYS A 2 -3.59 -20.06 -46.45
C LYS A 2 -4.79 -20.85 -45.90
N ARG A 3 -4.56 -21.96 -45.18
CA ARG A 3 -5.62 -22.80 -44.57
C ARG A 3 -6.00 -22.43 -43.13
N MET A 4 -5.31 -21.49 -42.49
CA MET A 4 -5.61 -21.09 -41.10
C MET A 4 -6.46 -19.81 -41.00
N PHE A 5 -6.77 -19.17 -42.14
CA PHE A 5 -7.55 -17.92 -42.18
C PHE A 5 -8.98 -18.10 -42.70
N ASP A 6 -9.34 -19.30 -43.17
CA ASP A 6 -10.70 -19.58 -43.67
C ASP A 6 -11.69 -19.95 -42.55
N ASP A 7 -11.21 -20.32 -41.35
CA ASP A 7 -12.04 -20.65 -40.18
C ASP A 7 -12.56 -19.41 -39.43
N LEU A 8 -12.13 -18.20 -39.80
CA LEU A 8 -12.54 -16.94 -39.19
C LEU A 8 -13.72 -16.24 -39.90
N LYS A 9 -14.37 -16.92 -40.85
CA LYS A 9 -15.50 -16.38 -41.64
C LYS A 9 -16.88 -16.90 -41.24
N GLN A 10 -17.04 -17.52 -40.06
CA GLN A 10 -18.38 -17.81 -39.57
C GLN A 10 -19.01 -16.54 -38.98
N PRO A 11 -20.15 -16.05 -39.53
CA PRO A 11 -20.86 -14.93 -38.93
C PRO A 11 -21.31 -15.33 -37.52
N ILE A 12 -20.97 -14.50 -36.53
CA ILE A 12 -21.45 -14.66 -35.16
C ILE A 12 -22.98 -14.52 -35.21
N THR A 13 -23.68 -15.64 -35.10
CA THR A 13 -25.15 -15.66 -35.01
C THR A 13 -25.51 -15.50 -33.54
N PHE A 14 -25.99 -14.31 -33.18
CA PHE A 14 -26.57 -14.10 -31.86
C PHE A 14 -27.92 -14.80 -31.81
N ASN A 15 -28.04 -15.86 -31.00
CA ASN A 15 -29.34 -16.48 -30.72
C ASN A 15 -30.27 -15.44 -30.10
N GLY A 16 -31.56 -15.47 -30.46
CA GLY A 16 -32.57 -14.50 -29.99
C GLY A 16 -32.63 -14.40 -28.46
N ASP A 17 -32.44 -15.52 -27.77
CA ASP A 17 -32.40 -15.59 -26.31
C ASP A 17 -31.23 -14.80 -25.71
N MET A 18 -30.06 -14.83 -26.37
CA MET A 18 -28.86 -14.10 -25.94
C MET A 18 -29.04 -12.58 -26.10
N VAL A 19 -29.79 -12.15 -27.12
CA VAL A 19 -30.11 -10.73 -27.36
C VAL A 19 -31.10 -10.21 -26.32
N GLU A 20 -32.09 -11.01 -25.93
CA GLU A 20 -33.03 -10.64 -24.87
C GLU A 20 -32.37 -10.61 -23.49
N GLU A 21 -31.43 -11.52 -23.21
CA GLU A 21 -30.61 -11.48 -21.99
C GLU A 21 -29.71 -10.23 -21.94
N MET A 22 -29.07 -9.87 -23.06
CA MET A 22 -28.31 -8.62 -23.17
C MET A 22 -29.19 -7.38 -22.97
N LYS A 23 -30.43 -7.38 -23.47
CA LYS A 23 -31.37 -6.27 -23.23
C LYS A 23 -31.78 -6.19 -21.76
N GLY A 24 -32.05 -7.34 -21.12
CA GLY A 24 -32.38 -7.42 -19.71
C GLY A 24 -31.26 -6.89 -18.81
N THR A 25 -30.02 -7.31 -19.07
CA THR A 25 -28.83 -6.82 -18.35
C THR A 25 -28.58 -5.33 -18.59
N MET A 26 -28.71 -4.85 -19.84
CA MET A 26 -28.56 -3.43 -20.17
C MET A 26 -29.64 -2.56 -19.49
N GLN A 27 -30.87 -3.06 -19.40
CA GLN A 27 -31.96 -2.37 -18.69
C GLN A 27 -31.71 -2.31 -17.18
N ALA A 28 -31.24 -3.41 -16.57
CA ALA A 28 -30.86 -3.43 -15.16
C ALA A 28 -29.73 -2.45 -14.85
N LEU A 29 -28.73 -2.34 -15.74
CA LEU A 29 -27.65 -1.35 -15.61
C LEU A 29 -28.14 0.09 -15.75
N LEU A 30 -29.09 0.35 -16.65
CA LEU A 30 -29.69 1.68 -16.80
C LEU A 30 -30.48 2.09 -15.55
N ASP A 31 -31.22 1.16 -14.96
CA ASP A 31 -32.00 1.44 -13.75
C ASP A 31 -31.11 1.55 -12.50
N GLY A 32 -30.04 0.75 -12.41
CA GLY A 32 -28.97 0.93 -11.41
C GLY A 32 -28.32 2.31 -11.52
N ASN A 33 -28.00 2.76 -12.73
CA ASN A 33 -27.44 4.10 -12.96
C ASN A 33 -28.41 5.22 -12.57
N LYS A 34 -29.73 5.05 -12.77
CA LYS A 34 -30.72 6.03 -12.28
C LYS A 34 -30.77 6.08 -10.76
N MET A 35 -30.69 4.93 -10.09
CA MET A 35 -30.70 4.85 -8.64
C MET A 35 -29.45 5.52 -8.04
N ILE A 36 -28.27 5.24 -8.60
CA ILE A 36 -27.00 5.89 -8.22
C ILE A 36 -27.10 7.41 -8.38
N LYS A 37 -27.64 7.90 -9.51
CA LYS A 37 -27.82 9.35 -9.73
C LYS A 37 -28.75 9.99 -8.70
N LYS A 38 -29.82 9.29 -8.31
CA LYS A 38 -30.76 9.76 -7.28
C LYS A 38 -30.07 9.85 -5.91
N GLU A 39 -29.28 8.84 -5.56
CA GLU A 39 -28.56 8.80 -4.30
C GLU A 39 -27.44 9.85 -4.25
N GLN A 40 -26.71 10.05 -5.34
CA GLN A 40 -25.74 11.13 -5.48
C GLN A 40 -26.38 12.52 -5.31
N ALA A 41 -27.60 12.73 -5.84
CA ALA A 41 -28.31 13.99 -5.65
C ALA A 41 -28.71 14.22 -4.18
N HIS A 42 -29.14 13.15 -3.49
CA HIS A 42 -29.46 13.21 -2.06
C HIS A 42 -28.23 13.53 -1.21
N LEU A 43 -27.10 12.86 -1.48
CA LEU A 43 -25.84 13.11 -0.76
C LEU A 43 -25.34 14.54 -0.97
N ARG A 44 -25.47 15.10 -2.17
CA ARG A 44 -25.12 16.51 -2.44
C ARG A 44 -25.92 17.49 -1.60
N LEU A 45 -27.23 17.26 -1.44
CA LEU A 45 -28.07 18.11 -0.57
C LEU A 45 -27.62 18.02 0.89
N ARG A 46 -27.28 16.81 1.37
CA ARG A 46 -26.83 16.62 2.75
C ARG A 46 -25.48 17.30 3.01
N ILE A 47 -24.57 17.30 2.03
CA ILE A 47 -23.29 18.01 2.13
C ILE A 47 -23.53 19.52 2.31
N VAL A 48 -24.39 20.12 1.49
CA VAL A 48 -24.70 21.56 1.58
C VAL A 48 -25.30 21.93 2.94
N GLU A 49 -26.18 21.06 3.48
CA GLU A 49 -26.75 21.25 4.81
C GLU A 49 -25.68 21.21 5.92
N LEU A 50 -24.78 20.23 5.85
CA LEU A 50 -23.68 20.09 6.81
C LEU A 50 -22.68 21.26 6.72
N GLU A 51 -22.36 21.73 5.52
CA GLU A 51 -21.50 22.91 5.32
C GLU A 51 -22.12 24.16 5.95
N SER A 52 -23.44 24.35 5.82
CA SER A 52 -24.15 25.45 6.48
C SER A 52 -24.11 25.31 8.00
N GLU A 53 -24.22 24.10 8.53
CA GLU A 53 -24.22 23.85 9.98
C GLU A 53 -22.83 24.08 10.59
N ILE A 54 -21.77 23.61 9.92
CA ILE A 54 -20.37 23.90 10.28
C ILE A 54 -20.12 25.41 10.30
N THR A 55 -20.51 26.12 9.24
CA THR A 55 -20.34 27.58 9.16
C THR A 55 -21.00 28.31 10.33
N ARG A 56 -22.19 27.86 10.75
CA ARG A 56 -22.91 28.44 11.90
C ARG A 56 -22.20 28.18 13.23
N ILE A 57 -21.63 26.98 13.40
CA ILE A 57 -20.87 26.63 14.60
C ILE A 57 -19.57 27.45 14.66
N GLU A 58 -18.88 27.60 13.53
CA GLU A 58 -17.66 28.40 13.42
C GLU A 58 -17.91 29.88 13.73
N SER A 59 -19.03 30.47 13.25
CA SER A 59 -19.36 31.85 13.59
C SER A 59 -19.69 32.02 15.07
N SER A 60 -20.49 31.12 15.66
CA SER A 60 -20.87 31.18 17.07
C SER A 60 -19.68 31.04 18.01
N THR A 61 -18.73 30.14 17.70
CA THR A 61 -17.53 29.93 18.51
C THR A 61 -16.54 31.08 18.37
N LYS A 62 -16.44 31.69 17.18
CA LYS A 62 -15.60 32.87 16.96
C LYS A 62 -16.09 34.08 17.77
N ASP A 63 -17.40 34.29 17.84
CA ASP A 63 -17.99 35.40 18.58
C ASP A 63 -17.81 35.21 20.09
N GLU A 64 -18.05 34.00 20.62
CA GLU A 64 -17.81 33.65 22.04
C GLU A 64 -16.34 33.78 22.46
N LEU A 65 -15.40 33.48 21.57
CA LEU A 65 -13.96 33.63 21.82
C LEU A 65 -13.49 35.09 21.69
N SER A 66 -14.19 35.93 20.93
CA SER A 66 -13.79 37.33 20.70
C SER A 66 -14.27 38.30 21.77
N GLU A 67 -15.41 38.07 22.43
CA GLU A 67 -16.00 39.04 23.38
C GLU A 67 -15.38 39.03 24.77
N ARG A 68 -14.55 38.03 25.12
CA ARG A 68 -13.99 37.94 26.47
C ARG A 68 -12.67 38.70 26.61
N SER A 69 -12.72 40.03 26.52
CA SER A 69 -11.63 40.85 27.06
C SER A 69 -11.73 40.89 28.59
N LYS A 70 -10.73 40.38 29.30
CA LYS A 70 -10.70 40.38 30.77
C LYS A 70 -9.81 41.52 31.22
N ASN A 71 -10.36 42.45 31.99
CA ASN A 71 -9.56 43.50 32.63
C ASN A 71 -8.72 42.84 33.73
N GLU A 72 -7.40 42.85 33.55
CA GLU A 72 -6.42 42.36 34.51
C GLU A 72 -5.59 43.55 35.00
N LYS A 73 -5.31 43.63 36.31
CA LYS A 73 -4.36 44.62 36.82
C LYS A 73 -2.95 44.15 36.56
N ASP A 74 -2.14 45.00 35.93
CA ASP A 74 -0.72 44.73 35.77
C ASP A 74 0.05 44.88 37.09
N SER A 75 1.35 44.56 37.07
CA SER A 75 2.23 44.67 38.25
C SER A 75 2.38 46.10 38.80
N TYR A 76 1.87 47.11 38.09
CA TYR A 76 1.89 48.52 38.48
C TYR A 76 0.52 49.02 38.94
N GLY A 77 -0.49 48.13 38.98
CA GLY A 77 -1.83 48.43 39.46
C GLY A 77 -2.74 49.12 38.43
N ASN A 78 -2.31 49.25 37.17
CA ASN A 78 -3.13 49.79 36.09
C ASN A 78 -4.06 48.72 35.55
N GLU A 79 -5.28 49.10 35.19
CA GLU A 79 -6.21 48.18 34.51
C GLU A 79 -5.83 48.04 33.04
N VAL A 80 -5.43 46.84 32.65
CA VAL A 80 -5.07 46.53 31.26
C VAL A 80 -6.06 45.51 30.72
N SER A 81 -6.74 45.86 29.62
CA SER A 81 -7.62 44.94 28.90
C SER A 81 -6.77 43.94 28.12
N ARG A 82 -6.85 42.65 28.47
CA ARG A 82 -6.20 41.57 27.74
C ARG A 82 -7.24 40.69 27.06
N LEU A 83 -7.01 40.36 25.79
CA LEU A 83 -7.78 39.36 25.07
C LEU A 83 -7.72 38.04 25.86
N ALA A 84 -8.86 37.39 26.13
CA ALA A 84 -8.85 36.03 26.68
C ALA A 84 -8.07 35.15 25.70
N ARG A 85 -6.87 34.74 26.09
CA ARG A 85 -6.09 33.80 25.30
C ARG A 85 -6.86 32.47 25.31
N PRO A 86 -7.01 31.81 24.15
CA PRO A 86 -7.52 30.44 24.10
C PRO A 86 -6.79 29.58 25.13
N LEU A 87 -7.53 28.66 25.76
CA LEU A 87 -6.98 27.76 26.77
C LEU A 87 -5.67 27.13 26.25
N PRO A 88 -4.54 27.30 26.95
CA PRO A 88 -3.28 26.77 26.46
C PRO A 88 -3.35 25.24 26.34
N VAL A 89 -2.86 24.72 25.21
CA VAL A 89 -3.01 23.30 24.83
C VAL A 89 -2.35 22.36 25.83
N GLU A 90 -1.32 22.81 26.54
CA GLU A 90 -0.64 22.06 27.60
C GLU A 90 -1.57 21.64 28.75
N TYR A 91 -2.65 22.38 29.01
CA TYR A 91 -3.65 22.00 30.01
C TYR A 91 -4.58 20.86 29.54
N LEU A 92 -4.51 20.49 28.26
CA LEU A 92 -5.28 19.39 27.66
C LEU A 92 -4.43 18.11 27.49
N LEU A 93 -3.13 18.17 27.80
CA LEU A 93 -2.21 17.04 27.63
C LEU A 93 -1.97 16.33 28.96
N VAL A 94 -1.73 15.03 28.88
CA VAL A 94 -1.32 14.19 30.01
C VAL A 94 -0.04 13.47 29.62
N ASP A 95 0.97 13.54 30.47
CA ASP A 95 2.23 12.82 30.28
C ASP A 95 2.03 11.33 30.55
N VAL A 96 2.40 10.50 29.58
CA VAL A 96 2.38 9.03 29.68
C VAL A 96 3.82 8.52 29.63
N PRO A 97 4.29 7.76 30.63
CA PRO A 97 5.62 7.19 30.60
C PRO A 97 5.76 6.18 29.46
N ALA A 98 6.85 6.28 28.71
CA ALA A 98 7.22 5.35 27.65
C ALA A 98 8.53 4.64 28.01
N SER A 99 8.57 3.32 27.82
CA SER A 99 9.75 2.50 28.09
C SER A 99 9.78 1.27 27.19
N THR A 100 10.96 0.69 27.02
CA THR A 100 11.16 -0.63 26.43
C THR A 100 11.48 -1.66 27.52
N PRO A 101 11.17 -2.96 27.31
CA PRO A 101 11.56 -4.02 28.25
C PRO A 101 13.08 -4.11 28.43
N VAL A 102 13.53 -4.43 29.65
CA VAL A 102 14.97 -4.61 29.95
C VAL A 102 15.57 -5.74 29.11
N THR A 103 14.84 -6.84 28.97
CA THR A 103 15.16 -7.90 28.01
C THR A 103 14.21 -7.76 26.82
N PRO A 104 14.70 -7.43 25.62
CA PRO A 104 13.86 -7.22 24.45
C PRO A 104 13.00 -8.44 24.15
N THR A 105 11.69 -8.25 24.10
CA THR A 105 10.72 -9.27 23.68
C THR A 105 10.13 -8.84 22.34
N TYR A 106 10.39 -9.61 21.30
CA TYR A 106 9.88 -9.34 19.96
C TYR A 106 8.69 -10.24 19.64
N SER A 107 7.64 -9.63 19.07
CA SER A 107 6.47 -10.34 18.55
C SER A 107 6.66 -10.80 17.10
N PHE A 108 7.51 -10.10 16.35
CA PHE A 108 7.83 -10.36 14.95
C PHE A 108 9.32 -10.72 14.81
N ASN A 109 9.70 -11.24 13.64
CA ASN A 109 11.05 -11.68 13.35
C ASN A 109 12.09 -10.56 13.66
N PRO A 110 13.02 -10.79 14.62
CA PRO A 110 14.02 -9.81 15.01
C PRO A 110 15.30 -9.89 14.17
N ASP A 111 15.36 -10.78 13.16
CA ASP A 111 16.58 -11.03 12.39
C ASP A 111 16.99 -9.79 11.58
N SER A 112 18.04 -9.11 12.05
CA SER A 112 18.60 -7.93 11.40
C SER A 112 19.40 -8.25 10.13
N THR A 113 19.63 -9.51 9.81
CA THR A 113 20.32 -9.91 8.57
C THR A 113 19.39 -9.89 7.35
N LYS A 114 18.07 -9.94 7.59
CA LYS A 114 17.04 -9.87 6.56
C LYS A 114 16.50 -8.45 6.46
N GLN A 115 16.17 -8.01 5.25
CA GLN A 115 15.49 -6.74 5.04
C GLN A 115 14.00 -6.89 5.42
N PRO A 116 13.45 -5.95 6.21
CA PRO A 116 12.02 -5.94 6.53
C PRO A 116 11.20 -5.72 5.26
N PHE A 117 9.93 -6.16 5.27
CA PHE A 117 9.05 -6.01 4.11
C PHE A 117 8.92 -4.53 3.70
N PRO A 118 9.39 -4.13 2.50
CA PRO A 118 9.60 -2.71 2.19
C PRO A 118 8.34 -2.04 1.61
N ASP A 119 7.59 -2.72 0.73
CA ASP A 119 6.35 -2.21 0.13
C ASP A 119 5.50 -3.33 -0.54
N PHE A 120 4.30 -2.94 -0.98
CA PHE A 120 3.33 -3.82 -1.64
C PHE A 120 3.80 -4.43 -2.96
N ASN A 121 4.80 -3.84 -3.64
CA ASN A 121 5.28 -4.30 -4.95
C ASN A 121 6.51 -5.22 -4.85
N ALA A 122 7.10 -5.33 -3.67
CA ALA A 122 8.35 -6.05 -3.43
C ALA A 122 8.18 -7.44 -2.79
N LEU A 123 6.97 -8.00 -2.78
CA LEU A 123 6.68 -9.32 -2.18
C LEU A 123 7.65 -10.41 -2.65
N ALA A 124 7.90 -10.48 -3.96
CA ALA A 124 8.83 -11.43 -4.55
C ALA A 124 10.25 -11.27 -4.01
N ASN A 125 10.74 -10.03 -3.97
CA ASN A 125 12.09 -9.70 -3.47
C ASN A 125 12.22 -9.99 -1.97
N TYR A 126 11.16 -9.74 -1.20
CA TYR A 126 11.14 -10.02 0.23
C TYR A 126 11.25 -11.51 0.49
N LEU A 127 10.40 -12.33 -0.15
CA LEU A 127 10.35 -13.77 0.08
C LEU A 127 11.61 -14.48 -0.45
N GLN A 128 12.26 -13.97 -1.50
CA GLN A 128 13.55 -14.49 -2.00
C GLN A 128 14.69 -14.43 -0.98
N GLN A 129 14.56 -13.64 0.08
CA GLN A 129 15.55 -13.60 1.15
C GLN A 129 15.54 -14.89 2.00
N PHE A 130 14.47 -15.68 1.91
CA PHE A 130 14.25 -16.87 2.71
C PHE A 130 14.35 -18.13 1.87
N SER A 131 15.01 -19.16 2.41
CA SER A 131 15.17 -20.45 1.75
C SER A 131 14.03 -21.38 2.14
N PHE A 132 12.96 -21.41 1.34
CA PHE A 132 11.80 -22.29 1.59
C PHE A 132 12.11 -23.79 1.44
N ASP A 133 13.28 -24.14 0.91
CA ASP A 133 13.79 -25.52 0.80
C ASP A 133 14.04 -26.16 2.19
N GLN A 134 14.27 -25.34 3.21
CA GLN A 134 14.27 -25.73 4.61
C GLN A 134 13.01 -25.16 5.26
N SER A 135 12.12 -26.04 5.69
CA SER A 135 10.81 -25.71 6.28
C SER A 135 10.85 -24.72 7.46
N ASP A 136 12.01 -24.49 8.07
CA ASP A 136 12.17 -23.64 9.24
C ASP A 136 12.14 -22.14 8.91
N GLU A 137 12.48 -21.72 7.69
CA GLU A 137 12.55 -20.29 7.34
C GLU A 137 11.18 -19.67 7.00
N PHE A 138 10.17 -20.48 6.66
CA PHE A 138 8.81 -19.98 6.39
C PHE A 138 8.25 -19.20 7.58
N TYR A 139 8.41 -19.75 8.79
CA TYR A 139 7.93 -19.11 10.01
C TYR A 139 8.55 -17.72 10.20
N GLU A 140 9.84 -17.58 9.89
CA GLU A 140 10.55 -16.30 10.04
C GLU A 140 10.20 -15.29 8.95
N ALA A 141 9.90 -15.77 7.74
CA ALA A 141 9.40 -14.94 6.65
C ALA A 141 8.00 -14.41 6.95
N ILE A 142 7.10 -15.26 7.46
CA ILE A 142 5.69 -14.90 7.67
C ILE A 142 5.45 -14.13 8.98
N SER A 143 6.41 -14.19 9.91
CA SER A 143 6.42 -13.41 11.17
C SER A 143 6.85 -11.96 10.94
N ASP A 144 6.27 -11.30 9.93
CA ASP A 144 6.46 -9.87 9.63
C ASP A 144 5.09 -9.18 9.60
N PHE A 145 4.94 -8.14 10.41
CA PHE A 145 3.68 -7.40 10.54
C PHE A 145 3.20 -6.83 9.20
N HIS A 146 4.09 -6.24 8.43
CA HIS A 146 3.71 -5.56 7.18
C HIS A 146 3.34 -6.58 6.11
N LEU A 147 4.00 -7.75 6.09
CA LEU A 147 3.60 -8.85 5.21
C LEU A 147 2.20 -9.38 5.57
N LEU A 148 1.90 -9.56 6.87
CA LEU A 148 0.57 -10.02 7.30
C LEU A 148 -0.53 -9.03 6.93
N ILE A 149 -0.28 -7.72 7.11
CA ILE A 149 -1.20 -6.67 6.66
C ILE A 149 -1.37 -6.72 5.15
N TYR A 150 -0.26 -6.81 4.41
CA TYR A 150 -0.26 -6.91 2.95
C TYR A 150 -1.17 -8.05 2.47
N ILE A 151 -0.96 -9.27 2.98
CA ILE A 151 -1.73 -10.46 2.62
C ILE A 151 -3.20 -10.30 3.00
N ALA A 152 -3.49 -9.71 4.17
CA ALA A 152 -4.85 -9.48 4.63
C ALA A 152 -5.61 -8.44 3.78
N THR A 153 -4.91 -7.48 3.18
CA THR A 153 -5.50 -6.36 2.42
C THR A 153 -5.33 -6.48 0.90
N MET A 154 -4.75 -7.57 0.41
CA MET A 154 -4.49 -7.73 -1.02
C MET A 154 -5.79 -8.07 -1.79
N ASP A 155 -6.18 -7.19 -2.72
CA ASP A 155 -7.44 -7.32 -3.47
C ASP A 155 -7.43 -8.48 -4.50
N MET A 156 -6.24 -8.83 -5.03
CA MET A 156 -6.08 -9.88 -6.05
C MET A 156 -6.38 -11.28 -5.52
N LEU A 157 -6.09 -11.53 -4.24
CA LEU A 157 -6.30 -12.82 -3.58
C LEU A 157 -6.71 -12.55 -2.12
N PRO A 158 -8.02 -12.46 -1.83
CA PRO A 158 -8.50 -12.12 -0.49
C PRO A 158 -8.26 -13.29 0.47
N MET A 159 -7.15 -13.23 1.22
CA MET A 159 -6.75 -14.27 2.18
C MET A 159 -7.18 -13.96 3.62
N ARG A 160 -7.87 -12.83 3.84
CA ARG A 160 -8.24 -12.34 5.18
C ARG A 160 -8.95 -13.39 6.04
N ASP A 161 -9.90 -14.10 5.45
CA ASP A 161 -10.73 -15.06 6.17
C ASP A 161 -9.96 -16.36 6.49
N ASP A 162 -8.91 -16.66 5.72
CA ASP A 162 -8.06 -17.85 5.86
C ASP A 162 -6.81 -17.61 6.74
N LEU A 163 -6.55 -16.37 7.15
CA LEU A 163 -5.41 -16.00 7.99
C LEU A 163 -5.55 -16.42 9.46
N GLY A 164 -6.76 -16.71 9.94
CA GLY A 164 -7.02 -17.03 11.35
C GLY A 164 -6.08 -18.11 11.95
N PRO A 165 -5.98 -19.29 11.33
CA PRO A 165 -5.08 -20.35 11.81
C PRO A 165 -3.60 -19.96 11.82
N LEU A 166 -3.15 -19.17 10.84
CA LEU A 166 -1.77 -18.68 10.79
C LEU A 166 -1.48 -17.69 11.93
N LEU A 167 -2.40 -16.75 12.18
CA LEU A 167 -2.24 -15.77 13.26
C LEU A 167 -2.23 -16.45 14.64
N GLU A 168 -3.01 -17.52 14.83
CA GLU A 168 -2.98 -18.32 16.04
C GLU A 168 -1.65 -19.05 16.22
N ALA A 169 -1.12 -19.64 15.14
CA ALA A 169 0.20 -20.27 15.14
C ALA A 169 1.32 -19.27 15.51
N LEU A 170 1.32 -18.08 14.90
CA LEU A 170 2.29 -17.01 15.18
C LEU A 170 2.18 -16.50 16.63
N LYS A 171 0.95 -16.31 17.12
CA LYS A 171 0.70 -15.88 18.51
C LYS A 171 1.24 -16.89 19.52
N ASN A 172 1.08 -18.17 19.26
CA ASN A 172 1.52 -19.25 20.14
C ASN A 172 2.97 -19.70 19.89
N LYS A 173 3.64 -19.12 18.88
CA LYS A 173 4.97 -19.49 18.41
C LYS A 173 5.08 -20.96 17.96
N ASP A 174 4.01 -21.47 17.37
CA ASP A 174 3.90 -22.82 16.83
C ASP A 174 4.41 -22.83 15.38
N ARG A 175 5.64 -23.32 15.18
CA ARG A 175 6.31 -23.32 13.87
C ARG A 175 5.70 -24.37 12.96
N GLU A 176 5.41 -25.55 13.50
CA GLU A 176 4.84 -26.67 12.79
C GLU A 176 3.47 -26.32 12.21
N ALA A 177 2.60 -25.66 12.99
CA ALA A 177 1.30 -25.22 12.52
C ALA A 177 1.41 -24.16 11.40
N ALA A 178 2.37 -23.22 11.50
CA ALA A 178 2.61 -22.24 10.45
C ALA A 178 3.09 -22.90 9.14
N VAL A 179 4.01 -23.86 9.22
CA VAL A 179 4.48 -24.66 8.08
C VAL A 179 3.37 -25.53 7.49
N GLN A 180 2.44 -26.01 8.31
CA GLN A 180 1.27 -26.71 7.80
C GLN A 180 0.35 -25.77 7.02
N TRP A 181 0.14 -24.54 7.51
CA TRP A 181 -0.67 -23.53 6.83
C TRP A 181 -0.07 -23.09 5.49
N SER A 182 1.26 -23.06 5.35
CA SER A 182 1.90 -22.74 4.06
C SER A 182 1.59 -23.75 2.96
N ARG A 183 1.06 -24.94 3.29
CA ARG A 183 0.61 -25.93 2.31
C ARG A 183 -0.84 -25.71 1.85
N SER A 184 -1.48 -24.63 2.28
CA SER A 184 -2.84 -24.26 1.86
C SER A 184 -2.89 -23.88 0.38
N GLU A 185 -4.07 -24.06 -0.23
CA GLU A 185 -4.30 -23.72 -1.64
C GLU A 185 -4.15 -22.21 -1.91
N GLN A 186 -4.54 -21.39 -0.93
CA GLN A 186 -4.44 -19.94 -0.99
C GLN A 186 -2.98 -19.50 -1.02
N TRP A 187 -2.14 -20.05 -0.13
CA TRP A 187 -0.71 -19.75 -0.14
C TRP A 187 -0.03 -20.24 -1.42
N ALA A 188 -0.35 -21.47 -1.88
CA ALA A 188 0.16 -21.99 -3.14
C ALA A 188 -0.19 -21.08 -4.33
N THR A 189 -1.40 -20.49 -4.34
CA THR A 189 -1.82 -19.53 -5.38
C THR A 189 -0.97 -18.25 -5.33
N LEU A 190 -0.67 -17.73 -4.15
CA LEU A 190 0.22 -16.58 -3.96
C LEU A 190 1.62 -16.85 -4.53
N GLU A 191 2.19 -18.02 -4.24
CA GLU A 191 3.49 -18.43 -4.77
C GLU A 191 3.50 -18.46 -6.31
N GLN A 192 2.45 -18.98 -6.94
CA GLN A 192 2.34 -18.99 -8.40
C GLN A 192 2.25 -17.59 -9.00
N LEU A 193 1.53 -16.68 -8.35
CA LEU A 193 1.44 -15.27 -8.77
C LEU A 193 2.81 -14.58 -8.69
N ILE A 194 3.59 -14.86 -7.64
CA ILE A 194 4.96 -14.35 -7.48
C ILE A 194 5.85 -14.84 -8.63
N VAL A 195 5.81 -16.13 -8.94
CA VAL A 195 6.59 -16.72 -10.04
C VAL A 195 6.19 -16.11 -11.39
N ALA A 196 4.89 -15.93 -11.64
CA ALA A 196 4.39 -15.34 -12.88
C ALA A 196 4.72 -13.85 -13.03
N SER A 197 4.84 -13.12 -11.93
CA SER A 197 5.17 -11.67 -11.91
C SER A 197 6.67 -11.39 -12.06
N SER A 198 7.52 -12.41 -11.93
CA SER A 198 8.97 -12.30 -12.05
C SER A 198 9.38 -12.23 -13.53
N PRO A 199 10.23 -11.28 -13.96
CA PRO A 199 10.67 -11.22 -15.36
C PRO A 199 11.42 -12.51 -15.74
N PRO A 200 11.21 -13.05 -16.96
CA PRO A 200 11.86 -14.28 -17.38
C PRO A 200 13.37 -14.09 -17.34
N THR A 201 14.07 -15.00 -16.65
CA THR A 201 15.53 -15.08 -16.65
C THR A 201 15.99 -15.24 -18.09
N SER A 202 16.61 -14.20 -18.65
CA SER A 202 17.23 -14.25 -19.97
C SER A 202 18.21 -15.43 -20.00
N ARG A 203 17.88 -16.45 -20.79
CA ARG A 203 18.76 -17.59 -21.11
C ARG A 203 20.16 -17.07 -21.50
N PRO A 204 21.26 -17.67 -21.00
CA PRO A 204 22.59 -17.38 -21.51
C PRO A 204 22.73 -18.04 -22.89
N GLY A 205 22.47 -17.25 -23.94
CA GLY A 205 22.76 -17.59 -25.33
C GLY A 205 24.15 -17.12 -25.69
N SER A 206 25.02 -18.08 -26.01
CA SER A 206 26.39 -17.95 -26.49
C SER A 206 26.70 -16.74 -27.38
N VAL A 207 27.69 -15.94 -26.99
CA VAL A 207 28.65 -15.34 -27.93
C VAL A 207 30.06 -15.53 -27.37
N ALA A 208 30.91 -16.10 -28.22
CA ALA A 208 32.30 -16.39 -27.96
C ALA A 208 33.17 -15.14 -28.10
N GLY A 209 34.25 -15.09 -27.32
CA GLY A 209 35.50 -14.40 -27.68
C GLY A 209 35.69 -12.99 -27.13
N GLY A 210 36.63 -12.84 -26.18
CA GLY A 210 37.13 -11.52 -25.76
C GLY A 210 37.86 -11.56 -24.43
N THR A 211 39.16 -11.77 -24.47
CA THR A 211 40.09 -11.91 -23.35
C THR A 211 40.46 -10.59 -22.64
N VAL A 212 40.80 -10.73 -21.34
CA VAL A 212 41.64 -9.91 -20.43
C VAL A 212 41.19 -8.52 -19.98
N GLY A 213 41.23 -8.30 -18.66
CA GLY A 213 41.39 -6.97 -18.08
C GLY A 213 40.93 -6.83 -16.63
N SER A 214 41.71 -7.36 -15.67
CA SER A 214 41.58 -6.98 -14.26
C SER A 214 42.08 -5.54 -14.08
N SER A 215 41.21 -4.65 -13.61
CA SER A 215 41.62 -3.40 -12.96
C SER A 215 40.54 -2.92 -11.99
N THR A 216 40.88 -3.04 -10.71
CA THR A 216 40.26 -2.36 -9.57
C THR A 216 40.59 -0.87 -9.62
N THR A 217 39.58 -0.02 -9.86
CA THR A 217 39.62 1.43 -9.61
C THR A 217 38.21 1.93 -9.24
N PRO A 218 38.09 2.98 -8.40
CA PRO A 218 36.84 3.32 -7.73
C PRO A 218 35.83 3.97 -8.68
N ARG A 219 34.61 3.41 -8.72
CA ARG A 219 33.47 3.92 -9.52
C ARG A 219 32.86 5.17 -8.87
N GLY A 220 33.41 6.34 -9.19
CA GLY A 220 32.77 7.64 -8.98
C GLY A 220 32.27 8.19 -10.32
N GLY A 221 31.25 7.56 -10.92
CA GLY A 221 30.61 8.06 -12.13
C GLY A 221 29.67 9.24 -11.84
N PRO A 222 29.36 10.10 -12.83
CA PRO A 222 28.44 11.22 -12.64
C PRO A 222 27.00 10.74 -12.37
N ILE A 223 26.54 10.92 -11.14
CA ILE A 223 25.14 10.71 -10.71
C ILE A 223 24.18 11.64 -11.47
N TRP A 224 22.91 11.23 -11.64
CA TRP A 224 21.89 12.01 -12.36
C TRP A 224 20.56 12.09 -11.61
N THR A 225 19.93 13.27 -11.65
CA THR A 225 18.63 13.52 -11.03
C THR A 225 17.50 13.16 -11.98
N CYS A 226 16.57 12.33 -11.53
CA CYS A 226 15.40 11.94 -12.30
C CYS A 226 14.50 13.14 -12.59
N SER A 227 14.20 13.38 -13.87
CA SER A 227 13.30 14.47 -14.27
C SER A 227 11.82 14.23 -13.95
N PHE A 228 11.44 13.06 -13.41
CA PHE A 228 10.06 12.72 -13.08
C PHE A 228 9.77 12.74 -11.58
N CYS A 229 10.65 12.15 -10.76
CA CYS A 229 10.46 12.02 -9.32
C CYS A 229 11.57 12.67 -8.48
N THR A 230 12.53 13.36 -9.10
CA THR A 230 13.66 14.08 -8.46
C THR A 230 14.68 13.20 -7.72
N PHE A 231 14.54 11.87 -7.76
CA PHE A 231 15.49 10.96 -7.16
C PHE A 231 16.87 11.00 -7.84
N ILE A 232 17.94 10.90 -7.05
CA ILE A 232 19.33 10.92 -7.53
C ILE A 232 19.78 9.48 -7.77
N ASN A 233 20.09 9.15 -9.01
CA ASN A 233 20.48 7.80 -9.45
C ASN A 233 21.98 7.74 -9.74
N ASP A 234 22.54 6.54 -9.60
CA ASP A 234 23.91 6.25 -10.03
C ASP A 234 24.07 6.34 -11.55
N ALA A 235 25.30 6.64 -11.98
CA ALA A 235 25.65 6.86 -13.39
C ALA A 235 25.34 5.67 -14.31
N GLU A 236 25.37 4.46 -13.76
CA GLU A 236 25.23 3.19 -14.48
C GLU A 236 23.77 2.82 -14.75
N VAL A 237 22.81 3.44 -14.03
CA VAL A 237 21.40 3.10 -14.14
C VAL A 237 20.72 3.97 -15.21
N GLN A 238 20.08 3.32 -16.19
CA GLN A 238 19.36 3.99 -17.29
C GLN A 238 17.90 4.33 -16.95
N ASN A 239 17.34 3.65 -15.95
CA ASN A 239 15.99 3.85 -15.44
C ASN A 239 16.07 4.33 -14.00
N CYS A 240 15.15 5.17 -13.55
CA CYS A 240 15.19 5.66 -12.19
C CYS A 240 14.86 4.54 -11.18
N ALA A 241 15.67 4.35 -10.14
CA ALA A 241 15.44 3.32 -9.12
C ALA A 241 14.12 3.50 -8.34
N MET A 242 13.60 4.73 -8.24
CA MET A 242 12.36 5.02 -7.51
C MET A 242 11.10 4.93 -8.35
N CYS A 243 11.14 5.32 -9.63
CA CYS A 243 9.93 5.38 -10.47
C CYS A 243 10.02 4.54 -11.75
N ASN A 244 11.15 3.88 -11.97
CA ASN A 244 11.46 3.03 -13.12
C ASN A 244 11.36 3.70 -14.51
N LEU A 245 11.20 5.03 -14.56
CA LEU A 245 11.14 5.80 -15.79
C LEU A 245 12.54 6.04 -16.39
N PRO A 246 12.66 6.11 -17.73
CA PRO A 246 13.95 6.28 -18.39
C PRO A 246 14.58 7.64 -18.07
N ARG A 247 15.92 7.66 -18.12
CA ARG A 247 16.72 8.86 -17.88
C ARG A 247 16.40 10.03 -18.81
N ALA A 248 16.04 9.73 -20.07
CA ALA A 248 15.64 10.74 -21.04
C ALA A 248 14.12 10.77 -21.17
N ARG A 249 13.55 11.99 -21.22
CA ARG A 249 12.17 12.19 -21.69
C ARG A 249 12.18 12.03 -23.21
N THR A 250 11.67 10.90 -23.72
CA THR A 250 11.19 10.81 -25.11
C THR A 250 9.87 11.54 -25.26
#